data_AF-A0A7J6SP20-F1
#
_entry.id   AF-A0A7J6SP20-F1
#
_cell.length_a   1.000
_cell.length_b   1.000
_cell.length_c   1.000
_cell.angle_alpha   90.00
_cell.angle_beta   90.00
_cell.angle_gamma   90.00
#
_symmetry.space_group_name_H-M   'P 1'
#
loop_
_entity.id
_entity.type
_entity.pdbx_description
1 polymer ?
#
loop_
_entity_poly.entity_id
_entity_poly.type
_entity_poly.pdbx_seq_one_letter_code
_entity_poly.pdbx_strand_id
1 'polypeptide(L)'
;MGVSVGKVSLYVACAGLNPARVLPCILDIGTDNEDLLNDPLYIGEHNRRLKGNDYFAMIDEFVSAVLTRWPNAVIQWEDFSHPNAFMILDNYCNSIRTFNDDVQGTAGVVLAAILAGLRTRAYLQSKNSGTGQPSFTKKRYSLDGQRFVFAGAGGAAIGIVRLICEALAQEGVPLEEAKSRIWLVDSKGLVSTDRQREYEMAKGRAKYRIHYVQPPMKCGKNDLLSVVKEVKPTVLIGVSAQSGLFSSEVLKAMNANCEYPIVFSLSNPTNCCECTAEEAYRATNGKCLFASGSPMPAYHVASGKSYKLSSREYPETDEHYIPAQASNMYVYPGIGLAATAGNLAIIPNQLFYIAARTIASMVTVEEMKTRTLLPPMSKMRETACKVAAQCIIYGSKKGLTRIQTPLDAEVFVKSKMWYPEYKHYIPTAPVHAHPEILPSTVTTFTEAPGQTHRASSHHQRIHRFAPKVAETSVPAWGGATQAAKIPSIESSQSSLECDRESILSDSDDAAY
;
A
#
# COMPACT_ATOMS: atom_id res chain seq x y z
N MET A 1 -12.99 13.32 4.74
CA MET A 1 -12.66 14.00 3.47
C MET A 1 -11.17 14.26 3.33
N GLY A 2 -10.50 14.95 4.27
CA GLY A 2 -9.06 15.26 4.16
C GLY A 2 -8.17 14.03 3.92
N VAL A 3 -8.47 12.90 4.56
CA VAL A 3 -7.79 11.62 4.33
C VAL A 3 -7.90 11.16 2.88
N SER A 4 -9.12 11.10 2.32
CA SER A 4 -9.37 10.71 0.93
C SER A 4 -8.60 11.62 -0.05
N VAL A 5 -8.60 12.94 0.18
CA VAL A 5 -7.84 13.91 -0.62
C VAL A 5 -6.32 13.67 -0.53
N GLY A 6 -5.81 13.37 0.67
CA GLY A 6 -4.41 13.05 0.90
C GLY A 6 -3.97 11.78 0.15
N LYS A 7 -4.75 10.70 0.25
CA LYS A 7 -4.48 9.43 -0.47
C LYS A 7 -4.51 9.62 -1.98
N VAL A 8 -5.50 10.36 -2.50
CA VAL A 8 -5.59 10.68 -3.92
C VAL A 8 -4.38 11.52 -4.39
N SER A 9 -3.95 12.50 -3.59
CA SER A 9 -2.76 13.30 -3.90
C SER A 9 -1.51 12.43 -4.01
N LEU A 10 -1.37 11.43 -3.13
CA LEU A 10 -0.26 10.48 -3.17
C LEU A 10 -0.40 9.46 -4.31
N TYR A 11 -1.60 9.09 -4.74
CA TYR A 11 -1.79 8.35 -6.00
C TYR A 11 -1.23 9.10 -7.21
N VAL A 12 -1.46 10.42 -7.27
CA VAL A 12 -0.92 11.25 -8.35
C VAL A 12 0.60 11.38 -8.23
N ALA A 13 1.10 11.76 -7.04
CA ALA A 13 2.52 12.01 -6.82
C ALA A 13 3.37 10.73 -6.94
N CYS A 14 2.97 9.66 -6.25
CA CYS A 14 3.70 8.40 -6.17
C CYS A 14 3.36 7.44 -7.30
N ALA A 15 2.09 7.28 -7.70
CA ALA A 15 1.74 6.33 -8.76
C ALA A 15 1.72 6.96 -10.17
N GLY A 16 1.68 8.29 -10.28
CA GLY A 16 1.40 8.93 -11.56
C GLY A 16 -0.01 8.63 -12.07
N LEU A 17 -1.00 8.45 -11.19
CA LEU A 17 -2.39 8.50 -11.67
C LEU A 17 -2.71 9.92 -12.15
N ASN A 18 -3.47 10.00 -13.24
CA ASN A 18 -3.90 11.29 -13.77
C ASN A 18 -4.85 11.96 -12.76
N PRO A 19 -4.60 13.20 -12.30
CA PRO A 19 -5.45 13.89 -11.34
C PRO A 19 -6.91 14.07 -11.83
N ALA A 20 -7.16 14.03 -13.14
CA ALA A 20 -8.51 14.06 -13.70
C ALA A 20 -9.26 12.71 -13.63
N ARG A 21 -8.63 11.65 -13.11
CA ARG A 21 -9.18 10.27 -13.04
C ARG A 21 -9.26 9.72 -11.63
N VAL A 22 -9.16 10.58 -10.64
CA VAL A 22 -9.21 10.23 -9.22
C VAL A 22 -10.30 11.05 -8.56
N LEU A 23 -11.08 10.42 -7.68
CA LEU A 23 -12.22 11.04 -7.02
C LEU A 23 -12.16 10.75 -5.52
N PRO A 24 -11.80 11.73 -4.67
CA PRO A 24 -11.89 11.55 -3.22
C PRO A 24 -13.35 11.61 -2.78
N CYS A 25 -13.79 10.60 -2.04
CA CYS A 25 -15.14 10.51 -1.51
C CYS A 25 -15.15 10.52 0.03
N ILE A 26 -16.22 11.05 0.61
CA ILE A 26 -16.63 10.80 1.99
C ILE A 26 -18.07 10.31 1.98
N LEU A 27 -18.33 9.28 2.77
CA LEU A 27 -19.66 8.76 3.03
C LEU A 27 -20.11 9.30 4.38
N ASP A 28 -20.83 10.42 4.37
CA ASP A 28 -21.38 10.99 5.60
C ASP A 28 -22.70 10.30 5.94
N ILE A 29 -22.69 9.55 7.04
CA ILE A 29 -23.81 8.76 7.56
C ILE A 29 -24.08 9.11 9.02
N GLY A 30 -23.67 10.31 9.43
CA GLY A 30 -23.64 10.76 10.81
C GLY A 30 -22.31 10.51 11.52
N THR A 31 -22.24 10.97 12.77
CA THR A 31 -21.09 10.83 13.66
C THR A 31 -21.52 10.50 15.08
N ASP A 32 -20.73 9.68 15.78
CA ASP A 32 -20.95 9.38 17.20
C ASP A 32 -20.08 10.26 18.11
N ASN A 33 -19.34 11.22 17.55
CA ASN A 33 -18.51 12.15 18.32
C ASN A 33 -19.38 13.29 18.85
N GLU A 34 -19.55 13.35 20.18
CA GLU A 34 -20.33 14.40 20.85
C GLU A 34 -19.83 15.81 20.58
N ASP A 35 -18.51 16.01 20.56
CA ASP A 35 -17.92 17.32 20.39
C ASP A 35 -18.30 17.88 19.01
N LEU A 36 -18.25 17.03 17.97
CA LEU A 36 -18.67 17.42 16.62
C LEU A 36 -20.17 17.66 16.52
N LEU A 37 -21.02 16.86 17.18
CA LEU A 37 -22.47 17.05 17.15
C LEU A 37 -22.89 18.38 17.81
N ASN A 38 -22.12 18.83 18.81
CA ASN A 38 -22.36 20.08 19.53
C ASN A 38 -21.62 21.28 18.93
N ASP A 39 -20.73 21.07 17.95
CA ASP A 39 -19.95 22.14 17.32
C ASP A 39 -20.80 22.83 16.23
N PRO A 40 -21.13 24.13 16.37
CA PRO A 40 -21.88 24.88 15.36
C PRO A 40 -21.11 25.08 14.05
N LEU A 41 -19.81 24.78 14.00
CA LEU A 41 -18.99 24.83 12.80
C LEU A 41 -18.86 23.47 12.11
N TYR A 42 -19.43 22.40 12.67
CA TYR A 42 -19.42 21.09 12.05
C TYR A 42 -20.28 21.12 10.77
N ILE A 43 -19.67 20.74 9.65
CA ILE A 43 -20.31 20.79 8.32
C ILE A 43 -20.93 19.45 7.89
N GLY A 44 -20.84 18.43 8.73
CA GLY A 44 -21.37 17.10 8.44
C GLY A 44 -22.78 16.90 9.00
N GLU A 45 -23.25 15.66 8.91
CA GLU A 45 -24.58 15.29 9.37
C GLU A 45 -24.70 15.31 10.90
N HIS A 46 -25.65 16.08 11.44
CA HIS A 46 -25.92 16.21 12.89
C HIS A 46 -26.77 15.05 13.45
N ASN A 47 -26.55 13.84 12.95
CA ASN A 47 -27.18 12.62 13.43
C ASN A 47 -26.12 11.60 13.86
N ARG A 48 -26.53 10.66 14.72
CA ARG A 48 -25.70 9.49 15.06
C ARG A 48 -25.48 8.62 13.85
N ARG A 49 -24.38 7.85 13.88
CA ARG A 49 -24.03 6.95 12.78
C ARG A 49 -25.15 5.95 12.53
N LEU A 50 -25.49 5.75 11.25
CA LEU A 50 -26.26 4.58 10.82
C LEU A 50 -25.56 3.29 11.28
N LYS A 51 -26.34 2.25 11.59
CA LYS A 51 -25.85 0.96 12.09
C LYS A 51 -26.59 -0.18 11.41
N GLY A 52 -26.00 -1.37 11.46
CA GLY A 52 -26.64 -2.59 10.97
C GLY A 52 -26.99 -2.50 9.49
N ASN A 53 -28.22 -2.89 9.12
CA ASN A 53 -28.63 -3.01 7.72
C ASN A 53 -28.63 -1.68 6.99
N ASP A 54 -29.07 -0.58 7.62
CA ASP A 54 -29.13 0.73 6.98
C ASP A 54 -27.74 1.25 6.58
N TYR A 55 -26.73 0.94 7.41
CA TYR A 55 -25.33 1.24 7.10
C TYR A 55 -24.90 0.53 5.82
N PHE A 56 -25.13 -0.79 5.73
CA PHE A 56 -24.67 -1.58 4.59
C PHE A 56 -25.51 -1.34 3.33
N ALA A 57 -26.79 -1.02 3.46
CA ALA A 57 -27.63 -0.61 2.34
C ALA A 57 -27.10 0.66 1.66
N MET A 58 -26.63 1.63 2.45
CA MET A 58 -25.98 2.83 1.91
C MET A 58 -24.68 2.46 1.16
N ILE A 59 -23.85 1.59 1.73
CA ILE A 59 -22.61 1.13 1.06
C ILE A 59 -22.95 0.42 -0.27
N ASP A 60 -23.95 -0.46 -0.28
CA ASP A 60 -24.42 -1.16 -1.49
C ASP A 60 -24.90 -0.18 -2.56
N GLU A 61 -25.69 0.83 -2.18
CA GLU A 61 -26.16 1.88 -3.07
C GLU A 61 -24.98 2.67 -3.66
N PHE A 62 -24.02 3.09 -2.83
CA PHE A 62 -22.83 3.80 -3.27
C PHE A 62 -22.02 2.98 -4.28
N VAL A 63 -21.72 1.71 -3.96
CA VAL A 63 -20.97 0.82 -4.86
C VAL A 63 -21.72 0.65 -6.18
N SER A 64 -23.03 0.42 -6.12
CA SER A 64 -23.88 0.25 -7.31
C SER A 64 -23.90 1.50 -8.19
N ALA A 65 -24.03 2.69 -7.60
CA ALA A 65 -24.03 3.96 -8.32
C ALA A 65 -22.68 4.23 -8.99
N VAL A 66 -21.57 4.03 -8.26
CA VAL A 66 -20.21 4.20 -8.79
C VAL A 66 -19.96 3.27 -9.97
N LEU A 67 -20.31 1.99 -9.85
CA LEU A 67 -20.06 1.00 -10.91
C LEU A 67 -21.04 1.13 -12.08
N THR A 68 -22.24 1.67 -11.86
CA THR A 68 -23.15 2.03 -12.96
C THR A 68 -22.58 3.17 -13.80
N ARG A 69 -22.03 4.20 -13.15
CA ARG A 69 -21.46 5.36 -13.83
C ARG A 69 -20.07 5.07 -14.43
N TRP A 70 -19.24 4.34 -13.70
CA TRP A 70 -17.87 3.97 -14.05
C TRP A 70 -17.63 2.48 -13.76
N PRO A 71 -18.00 1.58 -14.69
CA PRO A 71 -17.91 0.12 -14.49
C PRO A 71 -16.50 -0.40 -14.20
N ASN A 72 -15.49 0.41 -14.53
CA ASN A 72 -14.08 0.09 -14.39
C ASN A 72 -13.40 0.85 -13.24
N ALA A 73 -14.14 1.55 -12.38
CA ALA A 73 -13.58 2.29 -11.25
C ALA A 73 -12.96 1.34 -10.21
N VAL A 74 -11.77 1.70 -9.71
CA VAL A 74 -11.16 1.06 -8.54
C VAL A 74 -11.69 1.74 -7.28
N ILE A 75 -12.23 0.95 -6.35
CA ILE A 75 -12.75 1.47 -5.08
C ILE A 75 -11.78 1.09 -3.96
N GLN A 76 -11.05 2.07 -3.43
CA GLN A 76 -10.23 1.91 -2.22
C GLN A 76 -11.04 2.36 -0.99
N TRP A 77 -11.07 1.52 0.04
CA TRP A 77 -11.65 1.85 1.34
C TRP A 77 -10.56 2.28 2.32
N GLU A 78 -10.85 3.29 3.14
CA GLU A 78 -9.89 3.93 4.04
C GLU A 78 -10.60 4.45 5.30
N ASP A 79 -9.97 4.29 6.46
CA ASP A 79 -10.39 4.77 7.77
C ASP A 79 -11.81 4.32 8.20
N PHE A 80 -12.21 3.13 7.75
CA PHE A 80 -13.40 2.46 8.27
C PHE A 80 -13.11 1.80 9.61
N SER A 81 -14.11 1.78 10.50
CA SER A 81 -13.99 0.98 11.72
C SER A 81 -13.67 -0.47 11.35
N HIS A 82 -12.68 -1.08 12.00
CA HIS A 82 -12.17 -2.39 11.59
C HIS A 82 -13.25 -3.46 11.35
N PRO A 83 -14.31 -3.63 12.18
CA PRO A 83 -15.40 -4.56 11.86
C PRO A 83 -16.04 -4.30 10.50
N ASN A 84 -16.36 -3.04 10.20
CA ASN A 84 -16.99 -2.66 8.95
C ASN A 84 -15.99 -2.78 7.80
N ALA A 85 -14.73 -2.40 8.00
CA ALA A 85 -13.67 -2.55 6.99
C ALA A 85 -13.53 -4.01 6.54
N PHE A 86 -13.51 -4.96 7.48
CA PHE A 86 -13.48 -6.40 7.15
C PHE A 86 -14.77 -6.86 6.48
N MET A 87 -15.95 -6.45 6.96
CA MET A 87 -17.22 -6.86 6.35
C MET A 87 -17.38 -6.34 4.93
N ILE A 88 -17.08 -5.06 4.69
CA ILE A 88 -17.09 -4.45 3.36
C ILE A 88 -16.10 -5.19 2.45
N LEU A 89 -14.88 -5.42 2.92
CA LEU A 89 -13.88 -6.14 2.13
C LEU A 89 -14.33 -7.57 1.79
N ASP A 90 -14.76 -8.34 2.78
CA ASP A 90 -15.20 -9.73 2.62
C ASP A 90 -16.42 -9.83 1.67
N ASN A 91 -17.30 -8.82 1.62
CA ASN A 91 -18.48 -8.78 0.74
C ASN A 91 -18.14 -8.47 -0.73
N TYR A 92 -17.13 -7.63 -1.00
CA TYR A 92 -16.88 -7.09 -2.33
C TYR A 92 -15.59 -7.55 -3.01
N CYS A 93 -14.61 -8.07 -2.26
CA CYS A 93 -13.25 -8.35 -2.79
C CYS A 93 -13.21 -9.35 -3.96
N ASN A 94 -14.21 -10.23 -4.06
CA ASN A 94 -14.31 -11.24 -5.11
C ASN A 94 -15.22 -10.85 -6.27
N SER A 95 -15.96 -9.74 -6.16
CA SER A 95 -16.96 -9.31 -7.16
C SER A 95 -16.54 -8.05 -7.92
N ILE A 96 -15.74 -7.19 -7.30
CA ILE A 96 -15.32 -5.91 -7.87
C ILE A 96 -13.83 -5.65 -7.63
N ARG A 97 -13.27 -4.69 -8.36
CA ARG A 97 -11.89 -4.22 -8.19
C ARG A 97 -11.76 -3.28 -7.00
N THR A 98 -11.81 -3.86 -5.80
CA THR A 98 -11.75 -3.13 -4.55
C THR A 98 -10.70 -3.69 -3.60
N PHE A 99 -10.22 -2.84 -2.70
CA PHE A 99 -9.37 -3.24 -1.60
C PHE A 99 -9.49 -2.24 -0.44
N ASN A 100 -9.05 -2.63 0.74
CA ASN A 100 -8.96 -1.74 1.90
C ASN A 100 -7.50 -1.53 2.28
N ASP A 101 -7.05 -0.28 2.34
CA ASP A 101 -5.63 0.02 2.58
C ASP A 101 -5.22 -0.22 4.04
N ASP A 102 -6.10 0.05 5.01
CA ASP A 102 -5.83 -0.20 6.43
C ASP A 102 -5.64 -1.69 6.74
N VAL A 103 -6.32 -2.55 5.99
CA VAL A 103 -6.24 -4.01 6.13
C VAL A 103 -5.15 -4.58 5.22
N GLN A 104 -5.30 -4.46 3.90
CA GLN A 104 -4.44 -5.13 2.91
C GLN A 104 -3.17 -4.32 2.61
N GLY A 105 -3.26 -2.99 2.57
CA GLY A 105 -2.11 -2.11 2.34
C GLY A 105 -1.11 -2.16 3.50
N THR A 106 -1.60 -2.03 4.74
CA THR A 106 -0.81 -2.21 5.96
C THR A 106 -0.15 -3.58 6.00
N ALA A 107 -0.92 -4.65 5.71
CA ALA A 107 -0.38 -5.99 5.62
C ALA A 107 0.73 -6.10 4.57
N GLY A 108 0.52 -5.50 3.38
CA GLY A 108 1.48 -5.50 2.28
C GLY A 108 2.80 -4.82 2.64
N VAL A 109 2.77 -3.63 3.27
CA VAL A 109 4.02 -2.92 3.61
C VAL A 109 4.76 -3.59 4.75
N VAL A 110 4.03 -4.12 5.74
CA VAL A 110 4.64 -4.88 6.84
C VAL A 110 5.30 -6.14 6.30
N LEU A 111 4.64 -6.87 5.41
CA LEU A 111 5.23 -8.04 4.77
C LEU A 111 6.44 -7.67 3.91
N ALA A 112 6.40 -6.55 3.18
CA ALA A 112 7.53 -6.05 2.41
C ALA A 112 8.76 -5.82 3.31
N ALA A 113 8.56 -5.14 4.44
CA ALA A 113 9.61 -4.88 5.42
C ALA A 113 10.12 -6.17 6.08
N ILE A 114 9.26 -7.17 6.33
CA ILE A 114 9.69 -8.49 6.84
C ILE A 114 10.61 -9.14 5.81
N LEU A 115 10.18 -9.26 4.55
CA LEU A 115 10.95 -9.90 3.49
C LEU A 115 12.29 -9.19 3.27
N ALA A 116 12.29 -7.85 3.27
CA ALA A 116 13.53 -7.06 3.22
C ALA A 116 14.41 -7.30 4.45
N GLY A 117 13.84 -7.36 5.65
CA GLY A 117 14.56 -7.70 6.88
C GLY A 117 15.18 -9.08 6.84
N LEU A 118 14.51 -10.07 6.27
CA LEU A 118 15.07 -11.40 6.08
C LEU A 118 16.26 -11.38 5.09
N ARG A 119 16.16 -10.61 4.00
CA ARG A 119 17.28 -10.38 3.05
C ARG A 119 18.46 -9.68 3.72
N THR A 120 18.21 -8.60 4.46
CA THR A 120 19.22 -7.84 5.21
C THR A 120 19.90 -8.70 6.26
N ARG A 121 19.13 -9.51 7.01
CA ARG A 121 19.67 -10.47 7.97
C ARG A 121 20.61 -11.48 7.29
N ALA A 122 20.18 -12.08 6.18
CA ALA A 122 20.99 -13.02 5.43
C ALA A 122 22.30 -12.38 4.92
N TYR A 123 22.23 -11.13 4.44
CA TYR A 123 23.39 -10.33 4.07
C TYR A 123 24.36 -10.14 5.25
N LEU A 124 23.87 -9.66 6.39
CA LEU A 124 24.70 -9.40 7.58
C LEU A 124 25.35 -10.68 8.15
N GLN A 125 24.61 -11.79 8.17
CA GLN A 125 25.14 -13.09 8.58
C GLN A 125 26.22 -13.60 7.63
N SER A 126 26.03 -13.42 6.31
CA SER A 126 27.05 -13.81 5.32
C SER A 126 28.35 -13.04 5.51
N LYS A 127 28.28 -11.73 5.81
CA LYS A 127 29.44 -10.88 6.09
C LYS A 127 30.23 -11.38 7.31
N ASN A 128 29.54 -11.74 8.39
CA ASN A 128 30.19 -12.26 9.60
C ASN A 128 30.85 -13.64 9.39
N SER A 129 30.33 -14.44 8.47
CA SER A 129 30.85 -15.79 8.18
C SER A 129 32.10 -15.83 7.28
N GLY A 130 32.54 -14.68 6.73
CA GLY A 130 33.72 -14.60 5.86
C GLY A 130 33.54 -15.22 4.47
N THR A 131 32.33 -15.63 4.08
CA THR A 131 32.07 -16.39 2.83
C THR A 131 32.01 -15.54 1.54
N GLY A 132 32.51 -14.31 1.58
CA GLY A 132 32.88 -13.50 0.40
C GLY A 132 31.74 -12.95 -0.47
N GLN A 133 30.58 -13.60 -0.53
CA GLN A 133 29.42 -13.10 -1.26
C GLN A 133 28.10 -13.52 -0.58
N PRO A 134 27.12 -12.60 -0.46
CA PRO A 134 25.78 -12.96 -0.01
C PRO A 134 25.15 -13.87 -1.06
N SER A 135 25.02 -15.16 -0.75
CA SER A 135 24.16 -16.04 -1.55
C SER A 135 22.71 -15.69 -1.22
N PHE A 136 22.08 -14.90 -2.10
CA PHE A 136 20.64 -14.65 -2.12
C PHE A 136 19.88 -15.87 -2.65
N THR A 137 20.12 -17.05 -2.08
CA THR A 137 19.28 -18.21 -2.35
C THR A 137 17.94 -18.05 -1.64
N LYS A 138 16.84 -18.36 -2.33
CA LYS A 138 15.45 -18.26 -1.85
C LYS A 138 15.24 -18.84 -0.44
N LYS A 139 15.97 -19.91 -0.10
CA LYS A 139 15.91 -20.57 1.22
C LYS A 139 16.40 -19.69 2.38
N ARG A 140 17.29 -18.71 2.15
CA ARG A 140 17.87 -17.89 3.23
C ARG A 140 17.02 -16.71 3.69
N TYR A 141 16.06 -16.25 2.88
CA TYR A 141 15.13 -15.17 3.23
C TYR A 141 13.66 -15.58 3.12
N SER A 142 13.40 -16.88 3.32
CA SER A 142 12.07 -17.49 3.37
C SER A 142 11.29 -17.05 4.61
N LEU A 143 9.97 -16.93 4.49
CA LEU A 143 9.08 -16.83 5.65
C LEU A 143 9.04 -18.16 6.41
N ASP A 144 9.36 -19.27 5.72
CA ASP A 144 9.54 -20.56 6.36
C ASP A 144 10.61 -20.51 7.46
N GLY A 145 10.31 -21.11 8.62
CA GLY A 145 11.15 -21.08 9.82
C GLY A 145 11.03 -19.82 10.68
N GLN A 146 10.27 -18.80 10.26
CA GLN A 146 10.03 -17.62 11.09
C GLN A 146 8.93 -17.86 12.14
N ARG A 147 9.07 -17.21 13.30
CA ARG A 147 8.10 -17.21 14.40
C ARG A 147 7.71 -15.77 14.71
N PHE A 148 6.42 -15.47 14.61
CA PHE A 148 5.88 -14.11 14.67
C PHE A 148 5.13 -13.88 15.97
N VAL A 149 5.57 -12.91 16.77
CA VAL A 149 4.81 -12.44 17.94
C VAL A 149 4.26 -11.05 17.65
N PHE A 150 2.96 -10.88 17.86
CA PHE A 150 2.28 -9.60 17.74
C PHE A 150 1.89 -9.09 19.14
N ALA A 151 2.33 -7.89 19.46
CA ALA A 151 1.79 -7.11 20.56
C ALA A 151 0.62 -6.27 20.04
N GLY A 152 -0.59 -6.72 20.34
CA GLY A 152 -1.85 -6.24 19.78
C GLY A 152 -2.54 -7.33 18.96
N ALA A 153 -3.84 -7.51 19.19
CA ALA A 153 -4.72 -8.41 18.43
C ALA A 153 -5.90 -7.64 17.80
N GLY A 154 -5.63 -6.40 17.38
CA GLY A 154 -6.59 -5.52 16.70
C GLY A 154 -6.78 -5.87 15.23
N GLY A 155 -7.52 -5.05 14.48
CA GLY A 155 -7.76 -5.35 13.07
C GLY A 155 -6.51 -5.22 12.19
N ALA A 156 -5.61 -4.27 12.48
CA ALA A 156 -4.29 -4.22 11.84
C ALA A 156 -3.50 -5.53 12.00
N ALA A 157 -3.43 -6.09 13.23
CA ALA A 157 -2.81 -7.39 13.48
C ALA A 157 -3.45 -8.48 12.62
N ILE A 158 -4.77 -8.60 12.62
CA ILE A 158 -5.48 -9.63 11.86
C ILE A 158 -5.25 -9.47 10.34
N GLY A 159 -5.22 -8.25 9.82
CA GLY A 159 -4.90 -7.99 8.41
C GLY A 159 -3.50 -8.48 8.03
N ILE A 160 -2.48 -8.12 8.82
CA ILE A 160 -1.09 -8.55 8.61
C ILE A 160 -0.98 -10.07 8.70
N VAL A 161 -1.60 -10.68 9.71
CA VAL A 161 -1.58 -12.12 9.95
C VAL A 161 -2.19 -12.90 8.78
N ARG A 162 -3.35 -12.46 8.26
CA ARG A 162 -3.97 -13.09 7.09
C ARG A 162 -3.00 -13.13 5.91
N LEU A 163 -2.35 -12.00 5.61
CA LEU A 163 -1.41 -11.94 4.50
C LEU A 163 -0.13 -12.77 4.74
N ILE A 164 0.40 -12.82 5.97
CA ILE A 164 1.53 -13.67 6.32
C ILE A 164 1.18 -15.16 6.12
N CYS A 165 0.00 -15.59 6.58
CA CYS A 165 -0.45 -16.97 6.38
C CYS A 165 -0.58 -17.32 4.90
N GLU A 166 -1.13 -16.41 4.09
CA GLU A 166 -1.23 -16.61 2.65
C GLU A 166 0.15 -16.64 1.98
N ALA A 167 1.07 -15.76 2.38
CA ALA A 167 2.43 -15.74 1.87
C ALA A 167 3.20 -17.03 2.21
N LEU A 168 3.04 -17.55 3.43
CA LEU A 168 3.55 -18.87 3.83
C LEU A 168 2.95 -19.99 2.98
N ALA A 169 1.65 -19.93 2.67
CA ALA A 169 1.01 -20.89 1.78
C ALA A 169 1.55 -20.82 0.35
N GLN A 170 1.88 -19.63 -0.16
CA GLN A 170 2.57 -19.46 -1.45
C GLN A 170 4.00 -20.04 -1.45
N GLU A 171 4.63 -20.13 -0.27
CA GLU A 171 5.92 -20.81 -0.08
C GLU A 171 5.78 -22.33 0.17
N GLY A 172 4.56 -22.86 0.14
CA GLY A 172 4.26 -24.28 0.29
C GLY A 172 3.98 -24.74 1.72
N VAL A 173 3.91 -23.82 2.70
CA VAL A 173 3.58 -24.14 4.09
C VAL A 173 2.06 -24.30 4.23
N PRO A 174 1.54 -25.44 4.74
CA PRO A 174 0.11 -25.62 4.98
C PRO A 174 -0.46 -24.54 5.90
N LEU A 175 -1.70 -24.11 5.67
CA LEU A 175 -2.33 -23.00 6.40
C LEU A 175 -2.34 -23.20 7.93
N GLU A 176 -2.61 -24.42 8.40
CA GLU A 176 -2.61 -24.71 9.85
C GLU A 176 -1.21 -24.62 10.46
N GLU A 177 -0.18 -25.02 9.71
CA GLU A 177 1.21 -24.85 10.14
C GLU A 177 1.63 -23.38 10.09
N ALA A 178 1.13 -22.61 9.12
CA ALA A 178 1.35 -21.17 9.07
C ALA A 178 0.75 -20.46 10.31
N LYS A 179 -0.48 -20.83 10.70
CA LYS A 179 -1.15 -20.32 11.91
C LYS A 179 -0.39 -20.67 13.18
N SER A 180 0.18 -21.89 13.28
CA SER A 180 0.95 -22.31 14.46
C SER A 180 2.26 -21.53 14.66
N ARG A 181 2.64 -20.67 13.72
CA ARG A 181 3.83 -19.81 13.80
C ARG A 181 3.51 -18.37 14.21
N ILE A 182 2.26 -18.10 14.61
CA ILE A 182 1.75 -16.76 14.90
C ILE A 182 1.17 -16.73 16.32
N TRP A 183 1.70 -15.83 17.15
CA TRP A 183 1.25 -15.60 18.52
C TRP A 183 0.76 -14.17 18.68
N LEU A 184 -0.49 -13.99 19.09
CA LEU A 184 -1.10 -12.68 19.33
C LEU A 184 -1.20 -12.42 20.83
N VAL A 185 -0.72 -11.27 21.30
CA VAL A 185 -0.82 -10.86 22.71
C VAL A 185 -1.70 -9.62 22.79
N ASP A 186 -2.84 -9.70 23.48
CA ASP A 186 -3.74 -8.56 23.71
C ASP A 186 -3.61 -8.00 25.13
N SER A 187 -4.47 -7.06 25.50
CA SER A 187 -4.43 -6.41 26.82
C SER A 187 -4.66 -7.37 28.00
N LYS A 188 -5.18 -8.58 27.75
CA LYS A 188 -5.34 -9.63 28.76
C LYS A 188 -4.27 -10.74 28.63
N GLY A 189 -3.22 -10.53 27.83
CA GLY A 189 -2.16 -11.50 27.56
C GLY A 189 -2.37 -12.28 26.26
N LEU A 190 -1.67 -13.41 26.13
CA LEU A 190 -1.74 -14.29 24.96
C LEU A 190 -3.19 -14.63 24.59
N VAL A 191 -3.47 -14.59 23.30
CA VAL A 191 -4.69 -15.14 22.71
C VAL A 191 -4.59 -16.66 22.76
N SER A 192 -5.07 -17.23 23.88
CA SER A 192 -4.88 -18.64 24.20
C SER A 192 -6.17 -19.45 24.16
N THR A 193 -6.04 -20.78 24.10
CA THR A 193 -7.15 -21.73 24.18
C THR A 193 -7.98 -21.59 25.45
N ASP A 194 -7.36 -21.21 26.58
CA ASP A 194 -8.07 -20.98 27.86
C ASP A 194 -9.09 -19.83 27.78
N ARG A 195 -8.90 -18.93 26.81
CA ARG A 195 -9.75 -17.76 26.56
C ARG A 195 -10.66 -17.94 25.35
N GLN A 196 -10.70 -19.14 24.75
CA GLN A 196 -11.42 -19.39 23.50
C GLN A 196 -12.90 -19.02 23.57
N ARG A 197 -13.57 -19.37 24.67
CA ARG A 197 -15.00 -19.05 24.88
C ARG A 197 -15.26 -17.54 24.84
N GLU A 198 -14.32 -16.70 25.30
CA GLU A 198 -14.45 -15.25 25.19
C GLU A 198 -14.51 -14.78 23.73
N TYR A 199 -13.73 -15.42 22.85
CA TYR A 199 -13.66 -15.05 21.43
C TYR A 199 -14.86 -15.57 20.64
N GLU A 200 -15.36 -16.77 20.96
CA GLU A 200 -16.58 -17.34 20.37
C GLU A 200 -17.81 -16.47 20.63
N MET A 201 -17.93 -15.94 21.84
CA MET A 201 -19.04 -15.07 22.24
C MET A 201 -18.83 -13.62 21.77
N ALA A 202 -17.67 -13.27 21.24
CA ALA A 202 -17.38 -11.91 20.86
C ALA A 202 -17.99 -11.52 19.50
N LYS A 203 -18.71 -10.40 19.48
CA LYS A 203 -19.15 -9.75 18.23
C LYS A 203 -18.02 -8.88 17.67
N GLY A 204 -17.98 -8.72 16.34
CA GLY A 204 -17.03 -7.81 15.68
C GLY A 204 -15.57 -8.28 15.74
N ARG A 205 -14.63 -7.40 16.13
CA ARG A 205 -13.16 -7.58 15.97
C ARG A 205 -12.60 -8.87 16.58
N ALA A 206 -13.14 -9.30 17.71
CA ALA A 206 -12.59 -10.44 18.44
C ALA A 206 -12.96 -11.80 17.83
N LYS A 207 -13.98 -11.86 16.94
CA LYS A 207 -14.35 -13.10 16.24
C LYS A 207 -13.22 -13.66 15.37
N TYR A 208 -12.37 -12.79 14.82
CA TYR A 208 -11.28 -13.21 13.94
C TYR A 208 -10.05 -13.73 14.70
N ARG A 209 -9.97 -13.50 16.02
CA ARG A 209 -8.85 -13.98 16.86
C ARG A 209 -8.90 -15.49 17.09
N ILE A 210 -10.09 -16.07 17.04
CA ILE A 210 -10.31 -17.49 17.30
C ILE A 210 -9.50 -18.40 16.37
N HIS A 211 -9.19 -17.94 15.16
CA HIS A 211 -8.42 -18.71 14.18
C HIS A 211 -6.92 -18.77 14.47
N TYR A 212 -6.46 -18.05 15.50
CA TYR A 212 -5.04 -17.91 15.87
C TYR A 212 -4.83 -18.14 17.37
N VAL A 213 -5.73 -18.89 18.02
CA VAL A 213 -5.54 -19.28 19.42
C VAL A 213 -4.35 -20.21 19.55
N GLN A 214 -3.54 -19.97 20.59
CA GLN A 214 -2.37 -20.77 20.89
C GLN A 214 -2.54 -21.49 22.24
N PRO A 215 -1.84 -22.60 22.49
CA PRO A 215 -1.75 -23.14 23.85
C PRO A 215 -1.22 -22.06 24.81
N PRO A 216 -1.69 -22.03 26.08
CA PRO A 216 -1.11 -21.15 27.09
C PRO A 216 0.39 -21.43 27.25
N MET A 217 1.14 -20.41 27.66
CA MET A 217 2.56 -20.56 27.95
C MET A 217 2.77 -21.54 29.08
N LYS A 218 3.76 -22.42 28.94
CA LYS A 218 4.12 -23.39 29.97
C LYS A 218 4.67 -22.70 31.21
N CYS A 219 5.36 -21.58 31.02
CA CYS A 219 5.97 -20.80 32.07
C CYS A 219 5.55 -19.32 31.96
N GLY A 220 5.07 -18.73 33.06
CA GLY A 220 4.77 -17.29 33.15
C GLY A 220 3.28 -16.94 33.02
N LYS A 221 2.99 -15.64 32.89
CA LYS A 221 1.63 -15.07 33.02
C LYS A 221 0.93 -14.83 31.68
N ASN A 222 1.33 -15.51 30.60
CA ASN A 222 0.90 -15.20 29.23
C ASN A 222 1.13 -13.73 28.82
N ASP A 223 2.04 -13.02 29.50
CA ASP A 223 2.42 -11.65 29.15
C ASP A 223 3.45 -11.64 27.99
N LEU A 224 3.66 -10.46 27.40
CA LEU A 224 4.52 -10.32 26.21
C LEU A 224 5.94 -10.85 26.46
N LEU A 225 6.53 -10.57 27.63
CA LEU A 225 7.89 -11.00 27.95
C LEU A 225 7.98 -12.53 28.10
N SER A 226 7.00 -13.16 28.75
CA SER A 226 6.91 -14.61 28.90
C SER A 226 6.79 -15.28 27.53
N VAL A 227 5.91 -14.75 26.67
CA VAL A 227 5.72 -15.23 25.30
C VAL A 227 7.02 -15.12 24.51
N VAL A 228 7.71 -13.97 24.54
CA VAL A 228 8.98 -13.78 23.81
C VAL A 228 10.07 -14.75 24.31
N LYS A 229 10.15 -15.00 25.62
CA LYS A 229 11.14 -15.95 26.19
C LYS A 229 10.85 -17.41 25.81
N GLU A 230 9.58 -17.81 25.77
CA GLU A 230 9.19 -19.20 25.49
C GLU A 230 9.15 -19.50 23.99
N VAL A 231 8.49 -18.65 23.20
CA VAL A 231 8.34 -18.81 21.74
C VAL A 231 9.65 -18.57 20.99
N LYS A 232 10.53 -17.74 21.57
CA LYS A 232 11.77 -17.30 20.93
C LYS A 232 11.54 -16.75 19.52
N PRO A 233 10.68 -15.74 19.35
CA PRO A 233 10.31 -15.25 18.02
C PRO A 233 11.49 -14.64 17.28
N THR A 234 11.44 -14.69 15.96
CA THR A 234 12.40 -14.03 15.07
C THR A 234 11.90 -12.67 14.60
N VAL A 235 10.59 -12.45 14.67
CA VAL A 235 9.90 -11.21 14.28
C VAL A 235 8.94 -10.81 15.39
N LEU A 236 9.08 -9.58 15.89
CA LEU A 236 8.20 -8.96 16.89
C LEU A 236 7.51 -7.74 16.28
N ILE A 237 6.17 -7.71 16.31
CA ILE A 237 5.35 -6.68 15.65
C ILE A 237 4.44 -6.01 16.65
N GLY A 238 4.55 -4.69 16.80
CA GLY A 238 3.75 -3.86 17.68
C GLY A 238 2.66 -3.13 16.91
N VAL A 239 1.41 -3.38 17.27
CA VAL A 239 0.19 -2.75 16.73
C VAL A 239 -0.84 -2.55 17.88
N SER A 240 -0.33 -2.11 19.03
CA SER A 240 -1.05 -2.07 20.31
C SER A 240 -1.48 -0.66 20.74
N ALA A 241 -0.86 0.38 20.18
CA ALA A 241 -0.90 1.76 20.65
C ALA A 241 -0.52 1.91 22.14
N GLN A 242 0.37 1.04 22.64
CA GLN A 242 0.89 1.09 24.00
C GLN A 242 2.35 1.50 24.01
N SER A 243 2.60 2.75 24.42
CA SER A 243 3.94 3.32 24.51
C SER A 243 4.82 2.56 25.51
N GLY A 244 6.05 2.26 25.12
CA GLY A 244 7.04 1.55 25.96
C GLY A 244 6.76 0.07 26.19
N LEU A 245 5.78 -0.52 25.49
CA LEU A 245 5.45 -1.95 25.62
C LEU A 245 6.62 -2.87 25.22
N PHE A 246 7.47 -2.44 24.29
CA PHE A 246 8.73 -3.12 23.96
C PHE A 246 9.83 -2.66 24.91
N SER A 247 9.73 -3.12 26.17
CA SER A 247 10.69 -2.79 27.22
C SER A 247 12.11 -3.30 26.89
N SER A 248 13.10 -2.78 27.63
CA SER A 248 14.49 -3.24 27.50
C SER A 248 14.62 -4.76 27.69
N GLU A 249 13.85 -5.35 28.61
CA GLU A 249 13.83 -6.79 28.86
C GLU A 249 13.28 -7.58 27.69
N VAL A 250 12.20 -7.10 27.07
CA VAL A 250 11.60 -7.72 25.87
C VAL A 250 12.59 -7.68 24.72
N LEU A 251 13.21 -6.53 24.46
CA LEU A 251 14.17 -6.34 23.38
C LEU A 251 15.47 -7.13 23.60
N LYS A 252 15.97 -7.21 24.84
CA LYS A 252 17.11 -8.07 25.20
C LYS A 252 16.77 -9.55 25.01
N ALA A 253 15.55 -9.97 25.35
CA ALA A 253 15.10 -11.33 25.09
C ALA A 253 15.05 -11.63 23.58
N MET A 254 14.52 -10.71 22.76
CA MET A 254 14.58 -10.82 21.29
C MET A 254 16.02 -11.01 20.79
N ASN A 255 16.95 -10.20 21.29
CA ASN A 255 18.36 -10.28 20.91
C ASN A 255 19.04 -11.59 21.31
N ALA A 256 18.64 -12.17 22.43
CA ALA A 256 19.14 -13.48 22.89
C ALA A 256 18.58 -14.65 22.05
N ASN A 257 17.40 -14.48 21.46
CA ASN A 257 16.68 -15.54 20.74
C ASN A 257 17.08 -15.66 19.27
N CYS A 258 17.43 -14.56 18.61
CA CYS A 258 17.73 -14.51 17.19
C CYS A 258 18.90 -13.55 16.94
N GLU A 259 19.89 -13.99 16.16
CA GLU A 259 20.90 -13.08 15.63
C GLU A 259 20.22 -12.18 14.57
N TYR A 260 20.27 -10.86 14.77
CA TYR A 260 19.52 -9.86 13.99
C TYR A 260 17.98 -10.03 14.07
N PRO A 261 17.37 -9.82 15.25
CA PRO A 261 15.91 -9.91 15.39
C PRO A 261 15.21 -8.79 14.60
N ILE A 262 14.07 -9.09 13.98
CA ILE A 262 13.25 -8.08 13.30
C ILE A 262 12.24 -7.52 14.32
N VAL A 263 12.23 -6.20 14.50
CA VAL A 263 11.40 -5.51 15.51
C VAL A 263 10.65 -4.36 14.87
N PHE A 264 9.32 -4.42 14.88
CA PHE A 264 8.45 -3.42 14.27
C PHE A 264 7.60 -2.69 15.31
N SER A 265 7.74 -1.37 15.39
CA SER A 265 6.92 -0.50 16.27
C SER A 265 5.96 0.33 15.42
N LEU A 266 4.80 -0.24 15.07
CA LEU A 266 3.93 0.29 14.01
C LEU A 266 2.85 1.25 14.51
N SER A 267 2.66 1.37 15.82
CA SER A 267 1.64 2.24 16.38
C SER A 267 1.93 3.72 16.12
N ASN A 268 0.88 4.48 15.82
CA ASN A 268 0.93 5.90 15.50
C ASN A 268 0.06 6.72 16.47
N PRO A 269 0.37 8.01 16.69
CA PRO A 269 1.58 8.73 16.29
C PRO A 269 2.80 8.30 17.12
N THR A 270 3.96 8.96 16.95
CA THR A 270 5.25 8.58 17.57
C THR A 270 5.17 8.35 19.09
N ASN A 271 4.31 9.08 19.81
CA ASN A 271 4.11 8.92 21.25
C ASN A 271 3.37 7.63 21.65
N CYS A 272 2.74 6.94 20.70
CA CYS A 272 2.05 5.66 20.87
C CYS A 272 2.89 4.46 20.38
N CYS A 273 4.10 4.68 19.87
CA CYS A 273 5.01 3.62 19.44
C CYS A 273 5.42 2.71 20.60
N GLU A 274 5.45 1.39 20.36
CA GLU A 274 5.85 0.39 21.35
C GLU A 274 7.26 0.59 21.89
N CYS A 275 8.18 1.08 21.06
CA CYS A 275 9.47 1.64 21.46
C CYS A 275 10.02 2.58 20.38
N THR A 276 11.03 3.36 20.73
CA THR A 276 11.83 4.13 19.77
C THR A 276 12.90 3.25 19.11
N ALA A 277 13.38 3.67 17.93
CA ALA A 277 14.51 3.04 17.27
C ALA A 277 15.78 3.03 18.15
N GLU A 278 16.02 4.11 18.91
CA GLU A 278 17.16 4.19 19.83
C GLU A 278 17.12 3.12 20.92
N GLU A 279 15.96 2.95 21.55
CA GLU A 279 15.75 1.93 22.59
C GLU A 279 15.94 0.53 22.01
N ALA A 280 15.38 0.27 20.82
CA ALA A 280 15.55 -0.99 20.11
C ALA A 280 17.02 -1.28 19.80
N TYR A 281 17.75 -0.34 19.19
CA TYR A 281 19.16 -0.54 18.87
C TYR A 281 20.01 -0.69 20.13
N ARG A 282 19.82 0.14 21.16
CA ARG A 282 20.60 0.02 22.41
C ARG A 282 20.36 -1.31 23.11
N ALA A 283 19.11 -1.73 23.27
CA ALA A 283 18.78 -2.97 23.97
C ALA A 283 19.24 -4.23 23.21
N THR A 284 19.46 -4.11 21.91
CA THR A 284 19.88 -5.21 21.03
C THR A 284 21.34 -5.12 20.60
N ASN A 285 22.15 -4.24 21.22
CA ASN A 285 23.56 -4.00 20.84
C ASN A 285 23.72 -3.68 19.35
N GLY A 286 22.83 -2.82 18.85
CA GLY A 286 22.72 -2.44 17.45
C GLY A 286 22.19 -3.54 16.54
N LYS A 287 21.94 -4.78 17.01
CA LYS A 287 21.68 -5.93 16.14
C LYS A 287 20.29 -5.95 15.50
N CYS A 288 19.26 -5.37 16.10
CA CYS A 288 17.93 -5.47 15.51
C CYS A 288 17.83 -4.85 14.11
N LEU A 289 16.88 -5.36 13.34
CA LEU A 289 16.41 -4.79 12.10
C LEU A 289 15.06 -4.12 12.39
N PHE A 290 15.03 -2.79 12.33
CA PHE A 290 13.94 -2.00 12.91
C PHE A 290 13.12 -1.27 11.85
N ALA A 291 11.80 -1.33 11.99
CA ALA A 291 10.87 -0.49 11.24
C ALA A 291 9.79 0.08 12.17
N SER A 292 9.18 1.19 11.76
CA SER A 292 8.17 1.89 12.54
C SER A 292 7.04 2.45 11.67
N GLY A 293 5.88 2.70 12.25
CA GLY A 293 4.75 3.32 11.53
C GLY A 293 4.96 4.83 11.33
N SER A 294 5.51 5.48 12.35
CA SER A 294 5.86 6.90 12.34
C SER A 294 7.35 7.10 12.00
N PRO A 295 7.74 8.23 11.37
CA PRO A 295 9.14 8.48 11.05
C PRO A 295 9.99 8.57 12.32
N MET A 296 11.15 7.93 12.31
CA MET A 296 12.14 7.95 13.39
C MET A 296 13.50 8.42 12.88
N PRO A 297 14.28 9.15 13.70
CA PRO A 297 15.61 9.61 13.30
C PRO A 297 16.57 8.42 13.10
N ALA A 298 17.58 8.62 12.25
CA ALA A 298 18.67 7.66 12.14
C ALA A 298 19.43 7.52 13.47
N TYR A 299 20.01 6.35 13.69
CA TYR A 299 20.79 6.01 14.87
C TYR A 299 22.27 6.06 14.56
N HIS A 300 23.03 6.85 15.32
CA HIS A 300 24.49 6.91 15.20
C HIS A 300 25.15 5.81 16.03
N VAL A 301 25.90 4.92 15.38
CA VAL A 301 26.45 3.73 16.03
C VAL A 301 27.54 4.10 17.04
N ALA A 302 28.46 5.00 16.68
CA ALA A 302 29.60 5.31 17.55
C ALA A 302 29.19 6.08 18.82
N SER A 303 28.24 7.02 18.73
CA SER A 303 27.75 7.75 19.91
C SER A 303 26.65 7.00 20.68
N GLY A 304 26.05 5.98 20.08
CA GLY A 304 24.93 5.24 20.63
C GLY A 304 23.64 6.07 20.77
N LYS A 305 23.51 7.19 20.04
CA LYS A 305 22.38 8.13 20.12
C LYS A 305 21.75 8.36 18.75
N SER A 306 20.47 8.70 18.72
CA SER A 306 19.82 9.12 17.48
C SER A 306 20.17 10.55 17.09
N TYR A 307 20.21 10.81 15.79
CA TYR A 307 20.27 12.16 15.25
C TYR A 307 18.96 12.91 15.51
N LYS A 308 18.94 14.22 15.27
CA LYS A 308 17.68 14.98 15.27
C LYS A 308 16.90 14.64 14.00
N LEU A 309 15.58 14.47 14.07
CA LEU A 309 14.78 14.19 12.87
C LEU A 309 14.91 15.30 11.80
N SER A 310 15.26 16.52 12.21
CA SER A 310 15.49 17.66 11.32
C SER A 310 16.83 17.64 10.58
N SER A 311 17.83 16.86 11.02
CA SER A 311 19.11 16.77 10.33
C SER A 311 18.96 15.85 9.12
N ARG A 312 18.95 16.43 7.92
CA ARG A 312 18.94 15.71 6.63
C ARG A 312 20.32 15.23 6.19
N GLU A 313 21.36 15.57 6.94
CA GLU A 313 22.74 15.22 6.63
C GLU A 313 23.29 14.39 7.79
N TYR A 314 23.80 13.21 7.43
CA TYR A 314 24.56 12.35 8.32
C TYR A 314 26.04 12.48 7.93
N PRO A 315 26.99 12.52 8.89
CA PRO A 315 28.41 12.50 8.55
C PRO A 315 28.72 11.28 7.69
N GLU A 316 29.32 11.47 6.51
CA GLU A 316 29.62 10.37 5.57
C GLU A 316 30.54 9.30 6.17
N THR A 317 31.33 9.66 7.18
CA THR A 317 32.33 8.80 7.81
C THR A 317 31.78 7.88 8.90
N ASP A 318 30.58 8.16 9.40
CA ASP A 318 30.06 7.51 10.60
C ASP A 318 29.02 6.44 10.24
N GLU A 319 29.19 5.24 10.81
CA GLU A 319 28.20 4.17 10.66
C GLU A 319 26.88 4.60 11.32
N HIS A 320 25.80 4.54 10.55
CA HIS A 320 24.47 4.91 11.00
C HIS A 320 23.43 3.90 10.51
N TYR A 321 22.38 3.72 11.31
CA TYR A 321 21.24 2.89 10.96
C TYR A 321 20.03 3.76 10.65
N ILE A 322 19.31 3.45 9.57
CA ILE A 322 18.16 4.22 9.10
C ILE A 322 16.90 3.38 9.34
N PRO A 323 16.11 3.68 10.39
CA PRO A 323 14.81 3.06 10.62
C PRO A 323 13.90 3.20 9.42
N ALA A 324 13.37 2.09 8.92
CA ALA A 324 12.36 2.16 7.87
C ALA A 324 11.02 2.67 8.43
N GLN A 325 10.35 3.53 7.66
CA GLN A 325 8.95 3.87 7.93
C GLN A 325 8.04 2.97 7.09
N ALA A 326 7.35 2.03 7.73
CA ALA A 326 6.40 1.11 7.12
C ALA A 326 5.08 1.83 6.78
N SER A 327 5.14 2.69 5.78
CA SER A 327 4.00 3.47 5.29
C SER A 327 3.27 2.73 4.16
N ASN A 328 1.94 2.71 4.18
CA ASN A 328 1.14 2.09 3.12
C ASN A 328 1.40 2.69 1.73
N MET A 329 2.03 3.88 1.65
CA MET A 329 2.41 4.54 0.40
C MET A 329 3.37 3.72 -0.48
N TYR A 330 4.05 2.70 0.06
CA TYR A 330 4.84 1.78 -0.76
C TYR A 330 3.95 0.82 -1.58
N VAL A 331 2.70 0.61 -1.16
CA VAL A 331 1.83 -0.46 -1.67
C VAL A 331 0.66 0.08 -2.49
N TYR A 332 -0.26 0.83 -1.88
CA TYR A 332 -1.51 1.19 -2.56
C TYR A 332 -1.34 1.99 -3.86
N PRO A 333 -0.30 2.86 -4.02
CA PRO A 333 -0.08 3.55 -5.29
C PRO A 333 0.16 2.55 -6.42
N GLY A 334 1.05 1.57 -6.20
CA GLY A 334 1.37 0.53 -7.18
C GLY A 334 0.18 -0.39 -7.45
N ILE A 335 -0.57 -0.80 -6.42
CA ILE A 335 -1.77 -1.63 -6.58
C ILE A 335 -2.86 -0.91 -7.40
N GLY A 336 -3.17 0.35 -7.07
CA GLY A 336 -4.17 1.12 -7.81
C GLY A 336 -3.74 1.45 -9.24
N LEU A 337 -2.45 1.68 -9.47
CA LEU A 337 -1.88 1.82 -10.81
C LEU A 337 -1.99 0.51 -11.61
N ALA A 338 -1.70 -0.64 -11.01
CA ALA A 338 -1.87 -1.95 -11.63
C ALA A 338 -3.32 -2.20 -12.02
N ALA A 339 -4.25 -1.96 -11.09
CA ALA A 339 -5.67 -2.18 -11.30
C ALA A 339 -6.23 -1.29 -12.43
N THR A 340 -5.76 -0.04 -12.50
CA THR A 340 -6.17 0.91 -13.53
C THR A 340 -5.52 0.62 -14.88
N ALA A 341 -4.20 0.48 -14.94
CA ALA A 341 -3.45 0.29 -16.19
C ALA A 341 -3.64 -1.11 -16.79
N GLY A 342 -3.69 -2.14 -15.94
CA GLY A 342 -3.94 -3.54 -16.32
C GLY A 342 -5.41 -3.90 -16.49
N ASN A 343 -6.33 -2.97 -16.17
CA ASN A 343 -7.78 -3.19 -16.17
C ASN A 343 -8.17 -4.49 -15.44
N LEU A 344 -7.69 -4.64 -14.20
CA LEU A 344 -7.88 -5.87 -13.41
C LEU A 344 -9.37 -6.12 -13.12
N ALA A 345 -9.81 -7.36 -13.19
CA ALA A 345 -11.19 -7.74 -12.83
C ALA A 345 -11.45 -7.57 -11.32
N ILE A 346 -10.52 -8.05 -10.50
CA ILE A 346 -10.54 -8.01 -9.02
C ILE A 346 -9.14 -7.73 -8.49
N ILE A 347 -9.00 -7.45 -7.19
CA ILE A 347 -7.72 -7.16 -6.53
C ILE A 347 -7.51 -8.16 -5.38
N PRO A 348 -7.05 -9.39 -5.67
CA PRO A 348 -6.91 -10.43 -4.65
C PRO A 348 -5.66 -10.22 -3.79
N ASN A 349 -5.62 -10.83 -2.61
CA ASN A 349 -4.51 -10.71 -1.65
C ASN A 349 -3.13 -11.09 -2.22
N GLN A 350 -3.09 -11.99 -3.20
CA GLN A 350 -1.86 -12.38 -3.89
C GLN A 350 -1.15 -11.18 -4.54
N LEU A 351 -1.89 -10.15 -4.99
CA LEU A 351 -1.27 -8.93 -5.51
C LEU A 351 -0.51 -8.15 -4.44
N PHE A 352 -0.99 -8.16 -3.19
CA PHE A 352 -0.30 -7.54 -2.06
C PHE A 352 0.95 -8.33 -1.66
N TYR A 353 0.94 -9.66 -1.78
CA TYR A 353 2.15 -10.48 -1.64
C TYR A 353 3.19 -10.18 -2.73
N ILE A 354 2.75 -10.03 -3.98
CA ILE A 354 3.63 -9.67 -5.11
C ILE A 354 4.21 -8.28 -4.91
N ALA A 355 3.37 -7.31 -4.50
CA ALA A 355 3.83 -5.98 -4.13
C ALA A 355 4.89 -6.05 -3.03
N ALA A 356 4.63 -6.80 -1.96
CA ALA A 356 5.56 -6.98 -0.86
C ALA A 356 6.92 -7.55 -1.32
N ARG A 357 6.91 -8.61 -2.14
CA ARG A 357 8.13 -9.18 -2.72
C ARG A 357 8.89 -8.19 -3.59
N THR A 358 8.16 -7.42 -4.41
CA THR A 358 8.74 -6.44 -5.33
C THR A 358 9.40 -5.30 -4.55
N ILE A 359 8.72 -4.75 -3.56
CA ILE A 359 9.27 -3.69 -2.70
C ILE A 359 10.50 -4.20 -1.94
N ALA A 360 10.40 -5.42 -1.40
CA ALA A 360 11.52 -6.04 -0.71
C ALA A 360 12.73 -6.27 -1.63
N SER A 361 12.51 -6.62 -2.91
CA SER A 361 13.59 -6.85 -3.89
C SER A 361 14.39 -5.58 -4.20
N MET A 362 13.72 -4.42 -4.15
CA MET A 362 14.30 -3.10 -4.46
C MET A 362 15.29 -2.57 -3.41
N VAL A 363 15.34 -3.16 -2.21
CA VAL A 363 16.35 -2.80 -1.20
C VAL A 363 17.72 -3.28 -1.67
N THR A 364 18.62 -2.33 -1.89
CA THR A 364 19.99 -2.56 -2.41
C THR A 364 20.95 -2.98 -1.30
N VAL A 365 22.11 -3.54 -1.67
CA VAL A 365 23.15 -3.91 -0.69
C VAL A 365 23.65 -2.70 0.11
N GLU A 366 23.77 -1.52 -0.50
CA GLU A 366 24.15 -0.30 0.22
C GLU A 366 23.09 0.11 1.25
N GLU A 367 21.82 0.00 0.90
CA GLU A 367 20.70 0.23 1.83
C GLU A 367 20.66 -0.85 2.94
N MET A 368 21.01 -2.11 2.65
CA MET A 368 21.14 -3.16 3.68
C MET A 368 22.25 -2.87 4.69
N LYS A 369 23.34 -2.19 4.30
CA LYS A 369 24.43 -1.80 5.22
C LYS A 369 23.94 -0.82 6.29
N THR A 370 23.01 0.07 5.96
CA THR A 370 22.37 0.99 6.91
C THR A 370 21.18 0.37 7.63
N ARG A 371 20.93 -0.93 7.43
CA ARG A 371 19.84 -1.72 8.04
C ARG A 371 18.43 -1.22 7.70
N THR A 372 18.25 -0.36 6.69
CA THR A 372 16.90 -0.01 6.26
C THR A 372 16.21 -1.23 5.65
N LEU A 373 14.90 -1.30 5.87
CA LEU A 373 14.04 -2.40 5.45
C LEU A 373 13.09 -2.04 4.32
N LEU A 374 13.15 -0.80 3.82
CA LEU A 374 12.35 -0.33 2.70
C LEU A 374 13.20 0.58 1.81
N PRO A 375 12.90 0.66 0.51
CA PRO A 375 13.57 1.58 -0.40
C PRO A 375 13.41 3.04 0.05
N PRO A 376 14.29 3.96 -0.33
CA PRO A 376 14.14 5.39 -0.05
C PRO A 376 12.83 5.97 -0.60
N MET A 377 12.19 6.88 0.15
CA MET A 377 10.98 7.57 -0.29
C MET A 377 11.16 8.38 -1.59
N SER A 378 12.39 8.79 -1.93
CA SER A 378 12.67 9.43 -3.22
C SER A 378 12.37 8.53 -4.43
N LYS A 379 12.33 7.20 -4.23
CA LYS A 379 12.05 6.20 -5.27
C LYS A 379 10.57 5.78 -5.33
N MET A 380 9.63 6.55 -4.75
CA MET A 380 8.22 6.10 -4.68
C MET A 380 7.57 5.93 -6.06
N ARG A 381 7.90 6.76 -7.04
CA ARG A 381 7.41 6.59 -8.42
C ARG A 381 7.93 5.35 -9.11
N GLU A 382 9.21 5.06 -8.94
CA GLU A 382 9.81 3.82 -9.44
C GLU A 382 9.19 2.61 -8.75
N THR A 383 8.99 2.68 -7.43
CA THR A 383 8.40 1.61 -6.63
C THR A 383 6.99 1.29 -7.09
N ALA A 384 6.12 2.31 -7.25
CA ALA A 384 4.77 2.12 -7.74
C ALA A 384 4.75 1.53 -9.16
N CYS A 385 5.65 1.97 -10.04
CA CYS A 385 5.79 1.44 -11.38
C CYS A 385 6.16 -0.06 -11.38
N LYS A 386 7.18 -0.46 -10.62
CA LYS A 386 7.62 -1.86 -10.55
C LYS A 386 6.56 -2.77 -9.92
N VAL A 387 5.94 -2.32 -8.82
CA VAL A 387 4.81 -3.04 -8.21
C VAL A 387 3.69 -3.23 -9.22
N ALA A 388 3.31 -2.18 -9.95
CA ALA A 388 2.25 -2.27 -10.94
C ALA A 388 2.60 -3.23 -12.09
N ALA A 389 3.84 -3.17 -12.60
CA ALA A 389 4.31 -4.06 -13.65
C ALA A 389 4.25 -5.53 -13.22
N GLN A 390 4.77 -5.86 -12.03
CA GLN A 390 4.75 -7.23 -11.50
C GLN A 390 3.32 -7.74 -11.22
N CYS A 391 2.44 -6.88 -10.71
CA CYS A 391 1.03 -7.22 -10.54
C CYS A 391 0.31 -7.47 -11.88
N ILE A 392 0.63 -6.70 -12.93
CA ILE A 392 0.07 -6.90 -14.29
C ILE A 392 0.58 -8.19 -14.91
N ILE A 393 1.87 -8.53 -14.72
CA ILE A 393 2.44 -9.80 -15.20
C ILE A 393 1.71 -10.97 -14.55
N TYR A 394 1.59 -10.97 -13.22
CA TYR A 394 0.85 -12.01 -12.51
C TYR A 394 -0.62 -12.05 -12.93
N GLY A 395 -1.26 -10.90 -13.00
CA GLY A 395 -2.66 -10.79 -13.43
C GLY A 395 -2.88 -11.36 -14.82
N SER A 396 -1.95 -11.14 -15.75
CA SER A 396 -2.02 -11.71 -17.10
C SER A 396 -1.87 -13.23 -17.09
N LYS A 397 -0.92 -13.77 -16.29
CA LYS A 397 -0.74 -15.22 -16.11
C LYS A 397 -1.97 -15.89 -15.47
N LYS A 398 -2.73 -15.17 -14.65
CA LYS A 398 -3.92 -15.68 -13.93
C LYS A 398 -5.25 -15.29 -14.57
N GLY A 399 -5.25 -14.67 -15.75
CA GLY A 399 -6.48 -14.23 -16.42
C GLY A 399 -7.26 -13.14 -15.68
N LEU A 400 -6.59 -12.37 -14.82
CA LEU A 400 -7.18 -11.25 -14.06
C LEU A 400 -7.16 -9.94 -14.84
N THR A 401 -6.29 -9.78 -15.84
CA THR A 401 -6.20 -8.56 -16.67
C THR A 401 -7.19 -8.62 -17.84
N ARG A 402 -7.66 -7.45 -18.28
CA ARG A 402 -8.52 -7.28 -19.47
C ARG A 402 -7.81 -6.57 -20.61
N ILE A 403 -6.48 -6.60 -20.60
CA ILE A 403 -5.62 -6.03 -21.64
C ILE A 403 -4.84 -7.15 -22.30
N GLN A 404 -4.30 -6.89 -23.50
CA GLN A 404 -3.27 -7.76 -24.05
C GLN A 404 -2.02 -7.71 -23.16
N THR A 405 -1.44 -8.88 -22.86
CA THR A 405 -0.20 -8.97 -22.09
C THR A 405 0.88 -8.11 -22.74
N PRO A 406 1.45 -7.12 -22.04
CA PRO A 406 2.50 -6.28 -22.60
C PRO A 406 3.80 -7.09 -22.75
N LEU A 407 4.57 -6.79 -23.80
CA LEU A 407 5.90 -7.38 -23.99
C LEU A 407 6.86 -6.96 -22.86
N ASP A 408 6.82 -5.68 -22.50
CA ASP A 408 7.52 -5.11 -21.35
C ASP A 408 6.49 -4.39 -20.46
N ALA A 409 6.22 -4.98 -19.29
CA ALA A 409 5.23 -4.46 -18.36
C ALA A 409 5.65 -3.13 -17.72
N GLU A 410 6.95 -2.89 -17.48
CA GLU A 410 7.41 -1.63 -16.90
C GLU A 410 7.31 -0.49 -17.91
N VAL A 411 7.72 -0.71 -19.16
CA VAL A 411 7.56 0.28 -20.24
C VAL A 411 6.09 0.57 -20.47
N PHE A 412 5.25 -0.46 -20.48
CA PHE A 412 3.80 -0.29 -20.57
C PHE A 412 3.26 0.59 -19.42
N VAL A 413 3.61 0.28 -18.17
CA VAL A 413 3.14 1.06 -17.01
C VAL A 413 3.63 2.51 -17.08
N LYS A 414 4.91 2.74 -17.38
CA LYS A 414 5.48 4.10 -17.56
C LYS A 414 4.71 4.90 -18.61
N SER A 415 4.31 4.27 -19.71
CA SER A 415 3.49 4.92 -20.76
C SER A 415 2.09 5.34 -20.29
N LYS A 416 1.59 4.76 -19.18
CA LYS A 416 0.29 5.10 -18.59
C LYS A 416 0.39 6.09 -17.43
N MET A 417 1.60 6.33 -16.90
CA MET A 417 1.81 7.27 -15.81
C MET A 417 1.69 8.70 -16.30
N TRP A 418 0.97 9.51 -15.52
CA TRP A 418 0.90 10.94 -15.66
C TRP A 418 2.14 11.62 -15.09
N TYR A 419 2.63 12.64 -15.79
CA TYR A 419 3.75 13.49 -15.38
C TYR A 419 3.30 14.96 -15.31
N PRO A 420 3.81 15.74 -14.33
CA PRO A 420 3.43 17.14 -14.11
C PRO A 420 4.08 18.09 -15.13
N GLU A 421 3.85 17.84 -16.41
CA GLU A 421 4.37 18.66 -17.50
C GLU A 421 3.31 19.63 -18.00
N TYR A 422 3.71 20.87 -18.25
CA TYR A 422 2.83 21.86 -18.87
C TYR A 422 2.48 21.40 -20.29
N LYS A 423 1.19 21.34 -20.60
CA LYS A 423 0.72 21.02 -21.94
C LYS A 423 0.84 22.24 -22.85
N HIS A 424 1.22 22.00 -24.11
CA HIS A 424 1.10 23.00 -25.16
C HIS A 424 -0.37 23.12 -25.58
N TYR A 425 -0.97 24.28 -25.35
CA TYR A 425 -2.34 24.60 -25.76
C TYR A 425 -2.42 25.35 -27.10
N ILE A 426 -1.27 25.75 -27.64
CA ILE A 426 -1.17 26.33 -28.98
C ILE A 426 -1.27 25.18 -29.97
N PRO A 427 -2.24 25.20 -30.91
CA PRO A 427 -2.28 24.21 -31.98
C PRO A 427 -0.96 24.22 -32.74
N THR A 428 -0.27 23.09 -32.80
CA THR A 428 0.84 22.92 -33.73
C THR A 428 0.26 22.92 -35.14
N ALA A 429 0.70 23.87 -35.98
CA ALA A 429 0.35 23.86 -37.39
C ALA A 429 0.75 22.49 -37.97
N PRO A 430 -0.12 21.82 -38.74
CA PRO A 430 0.28 20.60 -39.44
C PRO A 430 1.51 20.94 -40.27
N VAL A 431 2.57 20.17 -40.11
CA VAL A 431 3.73 20.20 -41.01
C VAL A 431 3.23 19.67 -42.35
N HIS A 432 2.64 20.55 -43.16
CA HIS A 432 2.45 20.27 -44.58
C HIS A 432 3.85 20.30 -45.19
N ALA A 433 4.39 19.11 -45.48
CA ALA A 433 5.51 18.98 -46.38
C ALA A 433 5.05 19.44 -47.77
N HIS A 434 5.12 20.74 -48.03
CA HIS A 434 5.13 21.25 -49.39
C HIS A 434 6.58 21.18 -49.88
N PRO A 435 6.91 20.33 -50.87
CA PRO A 435 8.14 20.50 -51.61
C PRO A 435 7.95 21.73 -52.49
N GLU A 436 8.32 22.91 -52.00
CA GLU A 436 8.42 24.07 -52.87
C GLU A 436 9.58 23.83 -53.85
N ILE A 437 9.20 23.42 -55.05
CA ILE A 437 9.92 23.65 -56.29
C ILE A 437 10.24 25.14 -56.32
N LEU A 438 11.51 25.50 -56.12
CA LEU A 438 12.02 26.84 -56.39
C LEU A 438 11.93 27.12 -57.89
N PRO A 439 11.22 28.16 -58.36
CA PRO A 439 11.50 28.74 -59.66
C PRO A 439 12.65 29.72 -59.51
N SER A 440 13.73 29.41 -60.21
CA SER A 440 14.80 30.32 -60.57
C SER A 440 14.25 31.60 -61.21
N THR A 441 14.43 32.75 -60.56
CA THR A 441 14.71 34.00 -61.28
C THR A 441 15.37 35.01 -60.36
N VAL A 442 16.59 35.36 -60.75
CA VAL A 442 17.36 36.50 -60.28
C VAL A 442 16.72 37.77 -60.79
N THR A 443 16.44 38.72 -59.90
CA THR A 443 16.55 40.15 -60.25
C THR A 443 17.03 40.95 -59.05
N THR A 444 18.29 41.34 -59.15
CA THR A 444 19.01 42.30 -58.33
C THR A 444 18.40 43.70 -58.45
N PHE A 445 18.20 44.39 -57.32
CA PHE A 445 18.32 45.84 -57.26
C PHE A 445 19.07 46.23 -55.97
N THR A 446 20.09 47.05 -56.18
CA THR A 446 21.13 47.51 -55.26
C THR A 446 20.76 48.79 -54.52
N GLU A 447 21.23 48.86 -53.26
CA GLU A 447 21.70 50.03 -52.47
C GLU A 447 20.74 51.21 -52.19
N ALA A 448 20.79 51.95 -51.06
CA ALA A 448 21.36 51.85 -49.71
C ALA A 448 20.72 53.02 -48.87
N PRO A 449 21.28 53.52 -47.75
CA PRO A 449 20.62 53.58 -46.43
C PRO A 449 20.12 54.97 -46.01
N GLY A 450 19.11 55.06 -45.12
CA GLY A 450 18.77 56.34 -44.51
C GLY A 450 17.58 56.34 -43.54
N GLN A 451 17.90 56.74 -42.31
CA GLN A 451 17.07 57.47 -41.36
C GLN A 451 16.19 56.72 -40.34
N THR A 452 16.38 57.22 -39.13
CA THR A 452 15.86 56.83 -37.83
C THR A 452 14.52 57.52 -37.50
N HIS A 453 13.83 56.92 -36.53
CA HIS A 453 12.79 57.48 -35.65
C HIS A 453 11.40 57.80 -36.23
N ARG A 454 10.37 57.09 -35.75
CA ARG A 454 9.56 57.51 -34.58
C ARG A 454 8.45 56.49 -34.31
N ALA A 455 8.29 56.16 -33.03
CA ALA A 455 7.09 55.55 -32.52
C ALA A 455 5.93 56.55 -32.61
N SER A 456 4.79 56.12 -33.16
CA SER A 456 3.51 56.77 -32.94
C SER A 456 2.43 55.70 -32.72
N SER A 457 1.77 55.84 -31.58
CA SER A 457 0.59 55.13 -31.15
C SER A 457 -0.57 55.41 -32.09
N HIS A 458 -1.26 54.36 -32.55
CA HIS A 458 -2.62 54.48 -33.08
C HIS A 458 -3.54 53.46 -32.41
N HIS A 459 -4.46 53.99 -31.60
CA HIS A 459 -5.67 53.34 -31.15
C HIS A 459 -6.47 52.82 -32.34
N GLN A 460 -6.86 51.55 -32.33
CA GLN A 460 -8.00 51.07 -33.12
C GLN A 460 -9.10 50.53 -32.22
N ARG A 461 -10.29 51.10 -32.46
CA ARG A 461 -11.55 50.91 -31.75
C ARG A 461 -12.06 49.47 -31.90
N ILE A 462 -12.52 48.91 -30.79
CA ILE A 462 -13.29 47.68 -30.72
C ILE A 462 -14.73 47.97 -31.14
N HIS A 463 -15.19 47.41 -32.26
CA HIS A 463 -16.61 47.31 -32.57
C HIS A 463 -17.19 46.04 -31.93
N ARG A 464 -18.13 46.23 -30.99
CA ARG A 464 -18.95 45.17 -30.40
C ARG A 464 -19.96 44.66 -31.42
N PHE A 465 -19.96 43.36 -31.69
CA PHE A 465 -21.11 42.66 -32.28
C PHE A 465 -21.88 41.94 -31.17
N ALA A 466 -23.19 42.16 -31.12
CA ALA A 466 -24.12 41.51 -30.20
C ALA A 466 -24.44 40.07 -30.68
N PRO A 467 -24.64 39.09 -29.78
CA PRO A 467 -25.06 37.76 -30.19
C PRO A 467 -26.59 37.70 -30.34
N LYS A 468 -27.04 37.15 -31.49
CA LYS A 468 -28.42 36.72 -31.72
C LYS A 468 -28.70 35.45 -30.93
N VAL A 469 -29.83 35.46 -30.23
CA VAL A 469 -30.44 34.31 -29.54
C VAL A 469 -30.94 33.31 -30.58
N ALA A 470 -30.59 32.04 -30.41
CA ALA A 470 -31.22 30.92 -31.14
C ALA A 470 -31.92 30.03 -30.12
N GLU A 471 -33.25 30.10 -30.11
CA GLU A 471 -34.12 29.15 -29.44
C GLU A 471 -33.97 27.78 -30.11
N THR A 472 -33.68 26.75 -29.31
CA THR A 472 -33.79 25.35 -29.73
C THR A 472 -34.74 24.63 -28.79
N SER A 473 -35.88 24.26 -29.34
CA SER A 473 -36.94 23.48 -28.71
C SER A 473 -36.47 22.05 -28.43
N VAL A 474 -36.62 21.60 -27.18
CA VAL A 474 -36.41 20.21 -26.74
C VAL A 474 -37.70 19.41 -26.98
N PRO A 475 -37.66 18.20 -27.58
CA PRO A 475 -38.80 17.30 -27.54
C PRO A 475 -38.80 16.48 -26.25
N ALA A 476 -39.94 16.50 -25.55
CA ALA A 476 -40.24 15.62 -24.43
C ALA A 476 -40.38 14.17 -24.91
N TRP A 477 -39.74 13.22 -24.21
CA TRP A 477 -40.06 11.80 -24.30
C TRP A 477 -40.56 11.32 -22.94
N GLY A 478 -41.84 10.97 -22.91
CA GLY A 478 -42.54 10.40 -21.77
C GLY A 478 -42.09 8.96 -21.48
N GLY A 479 -42.26 8.58 -20.22
CA GLY A 479 -41.86 7.28 -19.70
C GLY A 479 -42.68 6.11 -20.24
N ALA A 480 -42.04 4.95 -20.26
CA ALA A 480 -42.68 3.66 -20.13
C ALA A 480 -41.74 2.74 -19.33
N THR A 481 -42.18 2.41 -18.13
CA THR A 481 -41.63 1.38 -17.25
C THR A 481 -41.88 0.00 -17.86
N GLN A 482 -40.83 -0.76 -18.11
CA GLN A 482 -40.91 -2.22 -18.23
C GLN A 482 -39.81 -2.87 -17.38
N ALA A 483 -40.25 -3.49 -16.30
CA ALA A 483 -39.45 -4.35 -15.45
C ALA A 483 -39.13 -5.65 -16.21
N ALA A 484 -37.85 -5.86 -16.54
CA ALA A 484 -37.37 -7.14 -17.04
C ALA A 484 -36.88 -7.99 -15.85
N LYS A 485 -37.63 -9.05 -15.56
CA LYS A 485 -37.24 -10.14 -14.65
C LYS A 485 -36.03 -10.88 -15.23
N ILE A 486 -34.95 -10.97 -14.44
CA ILE A 486 -33.81 -11.85 -14.71
C ILE A 486 -34.13 -13.21 -14.07
N PRO A 487 -34.05 -14.36 -14.78
CA PRO A 487 -34.24 -15.66 -14.17
C PRO A 487 -33.02 -16.08 -13.36
N SER A 488 -33.29 -16.62 -12.17
CA SER A 488 -32.37 -17.35 -11.31
C SER A 488 -31.74 -18.53 -12.04
N ILE A 489 -30.40 -18.60 -12.04
CA ILE A 489 -29.67 -19.81 -12.42
C ILE A 489 -29.32 -20.55 -11.12
N GLU A 490 -29.96 -21.71 -10.97
CA GLU A 490 -29.70 -22.69 -9.93
C GLU A 490 -28.30 -23.29 -10.06
N SER A 491 -27.72 -23.57 -8.90
CA SER A 491 -26.49 -24.29 -8.67
C SER A 491 -26.52 -25.70 -9.26
N SER A 492 -25.54 -26.04 -10.09
CA SER A 492 -25.10 -27.42 -10.28
C SER A 492 -23.69 -27.57 -9.73
N GLN A 493 -23.58 -28.38 -8.66
CA GLN A 493 -22.32 -28.92 -8.17
C GLN A 493 -21.78 -29.89 -9.22
N SER A 494 -20.57 -29.65 -9.71
CA SER A 494 -19.74 -30.72 -10.27
C SER A 494 -18.32 -30.58 -9.72
N SER A 495 -17.98 -31.53 -8.88
CA SER A 495 -16.63 -31.86 -8.42
C SER A 495 -15.68 -32.03 -9.60
N LEU A 496 -14.66 -31.19 -9.66
CA LEU A 496 -13.44 -31.43 -10.43
C LEU A 496 -12.27 -31.33 -9.46
N GLU A 497 -11.84 -32.49 -8.97
CA GLU A 497 -10.47 -32.71 -8.54
C GLU A 497 -9.55 -32.23 -9.66
N CYS A 498 -8.63 -31.32 -9.34
CA CYS A 498 -7.58 -30.90 -10.26
C CYS A 498 -6.25 -30.99 -9.53
N ASP A 499 -5.34 -31.68 -10.21
CA ASP A 499 -4.07 -32.20 -9.74
C ASP A 499 -3.13 -31.14 -9.17
N ARG A 500 -2.39 -31.55 -8.14
CA ARG A 500 -1.24 -30.82 -7.60
C ARG A 500 -0.08 -30.94 -8.58
N GLU A 501 0.07 -29.97 -9.47
CA GLU A 501 1.36 -29.70 -10.13
C GLU A 501 1.96 -28.40 -9.61
N SER A 502 3.13 -28.53 -8.99
CA SER A 502 4.02 -27.46 -8.58
C SER A 502 4.62 -26.79 -9.83
N ILE A 503 4.00 -25.70 -10.30
CA ILE A 503 4.50 -24.94 -11.45
C ILE A 503 5.01 -23.57 -10.99
N LEU A 504 6.25 -23.56 -10.52
CA LEU A 504 7.19 -22.45 -10.66
C LEU A 504 8.58 -23.10 -10.78
N SER A 505 9.02 -23.34 -12.02
CA SER A 505 10.36 -23.82 -12.33
C SER A 505 11.40 -22.74 -11.99
N ASP A 506 12.57 -23.18 -11.55
CA ASP A 506 13.73 -22.39 -11.10
C ASP A 506 14.39 -21.49 -12.19
N SER A 507 13.71 -21.20 -13.29
CA SER A 507 14.29 -20.55 -14.49
C SER A 507 13.84 -19.11 -14.76
N ASP A 508 12.80 -18.60 -14.09
CA ASP A 508 12.29 -17.23 -14.33
C ASP A 508 13.07 -16.15 -13.55
N ASP A 509 14.02 -16.54 -12.70
CA ASP A 509 14.72 -15.60 -11.79
C ASP A 509 15.99 -14.95 -12.38
N ALA A 510 16.32 -15.21 -13.64
CA ALA A 510 17.37 -14.46 -14.35
C ALA A 510 16.95 -13.01 -14.71
N ALA A 511 15.71 -12.62 -14.40
CA ALA A 511 15.15 -11.29 -14.68
C ALA A 511 14.65 -10.54 -13.42
N TYR A 512 15.07 -10.93 -12.20
CA TYR A 512 14.75 -10.22 -10.95
C TYR A 512 15.91 -9.40 -10.38
#